data_AF-A0A243W507-F1
#
_entry.id   AF-A0A243W507-F1
#
_cell.length_a   1.000
_cell.length_b   1.000
_cell.length_c   1.000
_cell.angle_alpha   90.00
_cell.angle_beta   90.00
_cell.angle_gamma   90.00
#
_symmetry.space_group_name_H-M   'P 1'
#
loop_
_entity.id
_entity.type
_entity.pdbx_description
1 polymer ?
#
loop_
_entity_poly.entity_id
_entity_poly.type
_entity_poly.pdbx_seq_one_letter_code
_entity_poly.pdbx_strand_id
1 'polypeptide(L)'
;QGNAALAAEDDRQFNPRSLVFSDQLFNGRAFELRASFLSHGYGAGGTRNGQVINPTLSGKLYLVLRSVSRSYYQYRKSWTRHLYNQGTKGEGYDLNQLLFLGDPSPMYSNVAGGYGVVAGYAQQAMQLPVR
;
A
#
# COMPACT_ATOMS: atom_id res chain seq x y z
N GLN A 1 9.07 -17.73 -6.10
CA GLN A 1 10.17 -17.17 -5.28
C GLN A 1 9.84 -15.72 -4.96
N GLY A 2 9.96 -15.28 -3.71
CA GLY A 2 9.53 -13.93 -3.30
C GLY A 2 10.37 -12.84 -3.97
N ASN A 3 9.78 -11.67 -4.20
CA ASN A 3 10.47 -10.54 -4.81
C ASN A 3 11.57 -10.03 -3.86
N ALA A 4 12.84 -10.04 -4.29
CA ALA A 4 13.98 -9.67 -3.45
C ALA A 4 13.87 -8.25 -2.86
N ALA A 5 13.24 -7.32 -3.59
CA ALA A 5 12.98 -5.96 -3.10
C ALA A 5 12.01 -5.97 -1.91
N LEU A 6 11.02 -6.86 -1.88
CA LEU A 6 10.08 -6.97 -0.76
C LEU A 6 10.72 -7.62 0.47
N ALA A 7 11.65 -8.55 0.26
CA ALA A 7 12.39 -9.18 1.35
C ALA A 7 13.35 -8.18 2.01
N ALA A 8 14.05 -7.37 1.21
CA ALA A 8 14.99 -6.37 1.73
C ALA A 8 14.31 -5.24 2.53
N GLU A 9 13.05 -4.95 2.22
CA GLU A 9 12.28 -3.91 2.91
C GLU A 9 11.63 -4.40 4.22
N ASP A 10 11.60 -5.71 4.48
CA ASP A 10 11.03 -6.35 5.69
C ASP A 10 9.57 -5.97 6.02
N ASP A 11 8.84 -5.40 5.05
CA ASP A 11 7.46 -4.98 5.28
C ASP A 11 6.42 -6.05 4.94
N ARG A 12 6.86 -7.20 4.41
CA ARG A 12 5.96 -8.26 3.93
C ARG A 12 4.99 -8.74 5.01
N GLN A 13 5.46 -8.87 6.25
CA GLN A 13 4.67 -9.30 7.40
C GLN A 13 3.52 -8.35 7.74
N PHE A 14 3.61 -7.07 7.36
CA PHE A 14 2.58 -6.06 7.62
C PHE A 14 1.54 -5.95 6.49
N ASN A 15 1.61 -6.84 5.49
CA ASN A 15 0.66 -6.92 4.37
C ASN A 15 0.40 -5.54 3.69
N PRO A 16 1.43 -4.94 3.06
CA PRO A 16 1.32 -3.62 2.44
C PRO A 16 0.39 -3.63 1.23
N ARG A 17 -0.39 -2.55 1.05
CA ARG A 17 -1.27 -2.38 -0.14
C ARG A 17 -0.50 -2.04 -1.43
N SER A 18 0.75 -1.62 -1.32
CA SER A 18 1.60 -1.19 -2.43
C SER A 18 3.05 -1.49 -2.09
N LEU A 19 3.88 -1.83 -3.07
CA LEU A 19 5.32 -1.98 -2.86
C LEU A 19 5.96 -0.59 -2.72
N VAL A 20 6.81 -0.42 -1.71
CA VAL A 20 7.58 0.78 -1.46
C VAL A 20 8.99 0.32 -1.12
N PHE A 21 9.98 0.82 -1.85
CA PHE A 21 11.37 0.39 -1.69
C PHE A 21 12.35 1.52 -1.98
N SER A 22 13.54 1.45 -1.40
CA SER A 22 14.64 2.35 -1.72
C SER A 22 15.37 1.93 -2.98
N ASP A 23 15.72 2.91 -3.81
CA ASP A 23 16.62 2.77 -4.96
C ASP A 23 18.04 2.31 -4.58
N GLN A 24 18.46 2.55 -3.33
CA GLN A 24 19.73 2.06 -2.79
C GLN A 24 19.88 0.54 -2.88
N LEU A 25 18.78 -0.20 -2.87
CA LEU A 25 18.78 -1.66 -3.04
C LEU A 25 19.31 -2.11 -4.41
N PHE A 26 19.19 -1.24 -5.42
CA PHE A 26 19.61 -1.54 -6.79
C PHE A 26 20.88 -0.80 -7.18
N ASN A 27 21.23 0.28 -6.46
CA ASN A 27 22.47 1.05 -6.64
C ASN A 27 22.75 1.41 -8.11
N GLY A 28 21.76 1.99 -8.78
CA GLY A 28 21.83 2.38 -10.19
C GLY A 28 21.72 1.24 -11.20
N ARG A 29 21.58 -0.01 -10.75
CA ARG A 29 21.40 -1.18 -11.63
C ARG A 29 19.95 -1.39 -11.99
N ALA A 30 19.71 -1.98 -13.17
CA ALA A 30 18.38 -2.42 -13.56
C ALA A 30 17.91 -3.57 -12.66
N PHE A 31 16.62 -3.56 -12.32
CA PHE A 31 15.97 -4.59 -11.52
C PHE A 31 14.66 -5.03 -12.18
N GLU A 32 14.46 -6.34 -12.26
CA GLU A 32 13.26 -6.94 -12.84
C GLU A 32 12.25 -7.30 -11.73
N LEU A 33 11.12 -6.60 -11.72
CA LEU A 33 10.00 -6.90 -10.84
C LEU A 33 9.01 -7.84 -11.54
N ARG A 34 8.94 -9.10 -11.11
CA ARG A 34 7.88 -10.04 -11.51
C ARG A 34 6.69 -9.95 -10.57
N ALA A 35 5.51 -9.68 -11.11
CA ALA A 35 4.26 -9.63 -10.37
C ALA A 35 3.11 -10.22 -11.20
N SER A 36 2.16 -10.84 -10.52
CA SER A 36 0.91 -11.33 -11.10
C SER A 36 -0.23 -10.45 -10.60
N PHE A 37 -1.14 -10.09 -11.51
CA PHE A 37 -2.28 -9.24 -11.21
C PHE A 37 -3.56 -10.01 -11.52
N LEU A 38 -4.63 -9.70 -10.79
CA LEU A 38 -5.96 -10.10 -11.24
C LEU A 38 -6.28 -9.36 -12.54
N SER A 39 -6.82 -10.07 -13.52
CA SER A 39 -7.20 -9.51 -14.83
C SER A 39 -8.41 -8.56 -14.76
N HIS A 40 -9.00 -8.41 -13.58
CA HIS A 40 -10.17 -7.58 -13.34
C HIS A 40 -10.06 -6.87 -11.98
N GLY A 41 -10.54 -5.63 -11.92
CA GLY A 41 -10.77 -4.90 -10.67
C GLY A 41 -12.25 -4.91 -10.31
N TYR A 42 -12.55 -4.96 -9.01
CA TYR A 42 -13.91 -4.81 -8.49
C TYR A 42 -14.11 -3.37 -8.03
N GLY A 43 -15.04 -2.65 -8.64
CA GLY A 43 -15.62 -1.45 -8.07
C GLY A 43 -16.54 -1.87 -6.92
N ALA A 44 -16.30 -1.33 -5.73
CA ALA A 44 -17.18 -1.59 -4.60
C ALA A 44 -18.59 -1.08 -4.90
N GLY A 45 -19.58 -1.97 -4.77
CA GLY A 45 -20.99 -1.58 -4.72
C GLY A 45 -21.31 -0.94 -3.36
N GLY A 46 -22.48 -0.34 -3.25
CA GLY A 46 -22.94 0.24 -1.99
C GLY A 46 -24.15 1.13 -2.19
N THR A 47 -24.32 2.09 -1.29
CA THR A 47 -25.40 3.07 -1.38
C THR A 47 -24.80 4.46 -1.36
N ARG A 48 -25.09 5.28 -2.38
CA ARG A 48 -24.69 6.69 -2.42
C ARG A 48 -25.95 7.53 -2.55
N ASN A 49 -26.19 8.39 -1.58
CA ASN A 49 -27.39 9.25 -1.53
C ASN A 49 -28.71 8.46 -1.64
N GLY A 50 -28.79 7.30 -0.99
CA GLY A 50 -29.98 6.44 -1.03
C GLY A 50 -30.14 5.59 -2.30
N GLN A 51 -29.30 5.75 -3.32
CA GLN A 51 -29.30 4.91 -4.52
C GLN A 51 -28.33 3.75 -4.40
N VAL A 52 -28.79 2.55 -4.76
CA VAL A 52 -27.96 1.35 -4.84
C VAL A 52 -27.01 1.46 -6.03
N ILE A 53 -25.72 1.45 -5.76
CA ILE A 53 -24.65 1.32 -6.74
C ILE A 53 -24.27 -0.16 -6.78
N ASN A 54 -24.54 -0.81 -7.92
CA ASN A 54 -24.10 -2.18 -8.12
C ASN A 54 -22.56 -2.23 -8.24
N PRO A 55 -21.92 -3.27 -7.68
CA PRO A 55 -20.50 -3.48 -7.90
C PRO A 55 -20.23 -3.63 -9.41
N THR A 56 -19.15 -3.03 -9.87
CA THR A 56 -18.77 -3.08 -11.29
C THR A 56 -17.51 -3.92 -11.46
N LEU A 57 -17.50 -4.79 -12.47
CA LEU A 57 -16.29 -5.47 -12.87
C LEU A 57 -15.59 -4.61 -13.93
N SER A 58 -14.43 -4.06 -13.59
CA SER A 58 -13.59 -3.37 -14.55
C SER A 58 -12.55 -4.34 -15.10
N GLY A 59 -12.62 -4.66 -16.40
CA GLY A 59 -11.57 -5.43 -17.10
C GLY A 59 -10.30 -4.63 -17.40
N LYS A 60 -10.11 -3.46 -16.77
CA LYS A 60 -8.94 -2.61 -16.98
C LYS A 60 -7.97 -2.73 -15.81
N LEU A 61 -6.75 -3.16 -16.11
CA LEU A 61 -5.65 -3.21 -15.17
C LEU A 61 -4.75 -1.98 -15.35
N TYR A 62 -4.41 -1.31 -14.25
CA TYR A 62 -3.50 -0.17 -14.25
C TYR A 62 -2.29 -0.46 -13.36
N LEU A 63 -1.10 -0.21 -13.90
CA LEU A 63 0.13 -0.15 -13.13
C LEU A 63 0.47 1.31 -12.83
N VAL A 64 0.66 1.63 -11.55
CA VAL A 64 1.03 2.97 -11.09
C VAL A 64 2.43 2.92 -10.51
N LEU A 65 3.35 3.64 -11.15
CA LEU A 65 4.73 3.79 -10.71
C LEU A 65 4.91 5.18 -10.11
N ARG A 66 5.63 5.27 -8.98
CA ARG A 66 5.89 6.54 -8.30
C ARG A 66 7.36 6.65 -7.92
N SER A 67 7.95 7.79 -8.25
CA SER A 67 9.21 8.25 -7.64
C SER A 67 8.84 9.17 -6.49
N VAL A 68 9.23 8.81 -5.28
CA VAL A 68 8.78 9.49 -4.06
C VAL A 68 9.96 10.10 -3.30
N SER A 69 9.72 11.20 -2.61
CA SER A 69 10.71 11.79 -1.70
C SER A 69 10.98 10.89 -0.48
N ARG A 70 12.13 11.10 0.17
CA ARG A 70 12.52 10.36 1.39
C ARG A 70 11.47 10.46 2.50
N SER A 71 10.87 11.63 2.68
CA SER A 71 9.81 11.85 3.68
C SER A 71 8.56 11.01 3.37
N TYR A 72 8.14 10.93 2.11
CA TYR A 72 7.04 10.06 1.70
C TYR A 72 7.38 8.59 1.97
N TYR A 73 8.60 8.16 1.61
CA TYR A 73 9.07 6.80 1.85
C TYR A 73 8.98 6.43 3.34
N GLN A 74 9.56 7.24 4.23
CA GLN A 74 9.54 7.02 5.69
C GLN A 74 8.12 7.03 6.26
N TYR A 75 7.26 7.94 5.77
CA TYR A 75 5.85 7.96 6.11
C TYR A 75 5.15 6.66 5.72
N ARG A 76 5.33 6.16 4.49
CA ARG A 76 4.68 4.93 4.03
C ARG A 76 5.11 3.69 4.80
N LYS A 77 6.40 3.59 5.14
CA LYS A 77 6.95 2.51 5.98
C LYS A 77 6.25 2.49 7.35
N SER A 78 6.28 3.63 8.05
CA SER A 78 5.67 3.75 9.39
C SER A 78 4.15 3.58 9.36
N TRP A 79 3.46 4.17 8.37
CA TRP A 79 2.01 4.01 8.18
C TRP A 79 1.60 2.56 7.95
N THR A 80 2.34 1.81 7.14
CA THR A 80 2.00 0.40 6.84
C THR A 80 1.99 -0.45 8.11
N ARG A 81 3.00 -0.27 8.96
CA ARG A 81 3.13 -0.97 10.25
C ARG A 81 2.05 -0.52 11.23
N HIS A 82 1.86 0.78 11.35
CA HIS A 82 0.82 1.36 12.20
C HIS A 82 -0.58 0.84 11.81
N LEU A 83 -0.94 0.89 10.53
CA LEU A 83 -2.23 0.41 10.01
C LEU A 83 -2.42 -1.10 10.24
N TYR A 84 -1.36 -1.90 10.11
CA TYR A 84 -1.43 -3.33 10.42
C TYR A 84 -1.72 -3.57 11.91
N ASN A 85 -1.11 -2.79 12.80
CA ASN A 85 -1.28 -2.91 14.25
C ASN A 85 -2.63 -2.37 14.76
N GLN A 86 -3.38 -1.59 13.97
CA GLN A 86 -4.69 -1.06 14.37
C GLN A 86 -5.79 -2.13 14.54
N GLY A 87 -5.52 -3.41 14.26
CA GLY A 87 -6.55 -4.45 14.33
C GLY A 87 -7.70 -4.23 13.34
N THR A 88 -7.49 -3.45 12.28
CA THR A 88 -8.53 -3.12 11.27
C THR A 88 -8.58 -4.14 10.11
N LYS A 89 -7.80 -5.22 10.20
CA LYS A 89 -7.65 -6.24 9.15
C LYS A 89 -8.34 -7.55 9.53
N GLY A 90 -9.66 -7.52 9.65
CA GLY A 90 -10.53 -8.70 9.70
C GLY A 90 -11.99 -8.28 9.73
N GLU A 91 -12.89 -9.25 9.62
CA GLU A 91 -14.31 -8.99 9.86
C GLU A 91 -14.46 -8.49 11.30
N GLY A 92 -15.19 -7.39 11.51
CA GLY A 92 -15.51 -6.94 12.86
C GLY A 92 -16.06 -8.14 13.63
N TYR A 93 -15.68 -8.29 14.90
CA TYR A 93 -15.94 -9.44 15.79
C TYR A 93 -14.81 -10.48 15.96
N ASP A 94 -13.60 -10.29 15.42
CA ASP A 94 -12.46 -11.14 15.79
C ASP A 94 -11.83 -10.69 17.13
N LEU A 95 -12.21 -11.37 18.22
CA LEU A 95 -11.64 -11.20 19.58
C LEU A 95 -10.09 -11.29 19.60
N ASN A 96 -9.49 -12.03 18.67
CA ASN A 96 -8.02 -12.10 18.58
C ASN A 96 -7.42 -10.75 18.21
N GLN A 97 -8.11 -9.91 17.44
CA GLN A 97 -7.62 -8.57 17.11
C GLN A 97 -7.62 -7.63 18.30
N LEU A 98 -8.53 -7.81 19.25
CA LEU A 98 -8.59 -7.02 20.49
C LEU A 98 -7.51 -7.46 21.49
N LEU A 99 -7.23 -8.77 21.56
CA LEU A 99 -6.30 -9.39 22.49
C LEU A 99 -4.83 -9.34 22.02
N PHE A 100 -4.59 -9.23 20.71
CA PHE A 100 -3.25 -9.20 20.11
C PHE A 100 -3.00 -7.90 19.33
N LEU A 101 -3.53 -6.77 19.81
CA LEU A 101 -3.14 -5.44 19.29
C LEU A 101 -1.62 -5.31 19.41
N GLY A 102 -0.96 -5.10 18.28
CA GLY A 102 0.48 -4.90 18.25
C GLY A 102 0.87 -3.60 18.97
N ASP A 103 2.11 -3.55 19.46
CA ASP A 103 2.60 -2.36 20.15
C ASP A 103 2.43 -1.10 19.30
N PRO A 104 2.05 0.04 19.92
CA PRO A 104 1.92 1.30 19.21
C PRO A 104 3.26 1.70 18.60
N SER A 105 3.30 1.81 17.28
CA SER A 105 4.49 2.25 16.55
C SER A 105 4.41 3.74 16.22
N PRO A 106 5.47 4.54 16.43
CA PRO A 106 5.49 5.94 16.06
C PRO A 106 5.33 6.11 14.56
N MET A 107 4.51 7.08 14.15
CA MET A 107 4.39 7.51 12.76
C MET A 107 5.40 8.59 12.43
N TYR A 108 6.05 8.48 11.28
CA TYR A 108 6.91 9.55 10.78
C TYR A 108 6.08 10.80 10.45
N SER A 109 6.58 11.97 10.87
CA SER A 109 6.04 13.27 10.47
C SER A 109 7.17 14.27 10.25
N ASN A 110 7.00 15.15 9.27
CA ASN A 110 7.85 16.34 9.08
C ASN A 110 7.08 17.65 9.26
N VAL A 111 5.92 17.60 9.92
CA VAL A 111 5.07 18.76 10.21
C VAL A 111 5.21 19.09 11.68
N ALA A 112 5.76 20.26 11.99
CA ALA A 112 5.90 20.71 13.37
C ALA A 112 4.52 21.06 13.98
N GLY A 113 4.23 20.54 15.17
CA GLY A 113 2.95 20.79 15.86
C GLY A 113 1.72 20.14 15.21
N GLY A 114 1.90 19.19 14.27
CA GLY A 114 0.81 18.54 13.56
C GLY A 114 1.08 17.05 13.29
N TYR A 115 0.17 16.42 12.54
CA TYR A 115 0.26 15.02 12.14
C TYR A 115 0.35 14.90 10.62
N GLY A 116 1.04 13.86 10.15
CA GLY A 116 1.16 13.55 8.72
C GLY A 116 2.46 14.05 8.11
N VAL A 117 2.49 14.19 6.78
CA VAL A 117 3.70 14.51 6.03
C VAL A 117 3.41 15.50 4.91
N VAL A 118 4.32 16.43 4.69
CA VAL A 118 4.42 17.21 3.45
C VAL A 118 5.50 16.55 2.58
N ALA A 119 5.12 16.08 1.40
CA ALA A 119 6.01 15.32 0.54
C ALA A 119 5.68 15.49 -0.94
N GLY A 120 6.72 15.43 -1.78
CA GLY A 120 6.59 15.39 -3.24
C GLY A 120 6.69 13.96 -3.78
N TYR A 121 6.00 13.72 -4.89
CA TYR A 121 6.14 12.52 -5.72
C TYR A 121 5.91 12.85 -7.20
N ALA A 122 6.55 12.08 -8.07
CA ALA A 122 6.20 11.99 -9.49
C ALA A 122 5.49 10.66 -9.72
N GLN A 123 4.46 10.65 -10.57
CA GLN A 123 3.66 9.47 -10.84
C GLN A 123 3.47 9.27 -12.33
N GLN A 124 3.56 8.00 -12.74
CA GLN A 124 3.14 7.54 -14.04
C GLN A 124 2.13 6.40 -13.86
N ALA A 125 1.03 6.46 -14.61
CA ALA A 125 0.04 5.39 -14.67
C ALA A 125 0.00 4.83 -16.10
N MET A 126 0.02 3.51 -16.23
CA MET A 126 -0.09 2.82 -17.51
C MET A 126 -1.20 1.77 -17.43
N GLN A 127 -2.03 1.69 -18.47
CA GLN A 127 -2.98 0.60 -18.60
C GLN A 127 -2.24 -0.62 -19.15
N LEU A 128 -2.33 -1.74 -18.45
CA LEU A 128 -1.77 -3.00 -18.92
C LEU A 128 -2.79 -3.71 -19.82
N PRO A 129 -2.37 -4.26 -20.97
CA PRO A 129 -3.24 -5.10 -21.78
C PRO A 129 -3.53 -6.38 -20.99
N VAL A 130 -4.82 -6.68 -20.83
CA VAL A 130 -5.27 -7.97 -20.29
C VAL A 130 -5.24 -8.95 -21.46
N ARG A 131 -4.44 -10.01 -21.34
CA ARG A 131 -4.39 -11.12 -22.32
C ARG A 131 -5.33 -12.23 -21.88
#